data_AF-A0A3C0PDT5-F1
#
_entry.id   AF-A0A3C0PDT5-F1
#
_cell.length_a   1.000
_cell.length_b   1.000
_cell.length_c   1.000
_cell.angle_alpha   90.00
_cell.angle_beta   90.00
_cell.angle_gamma   90.00
#
_symmetry.space_group_name_H-M   'P 1'
#
loop_
_entity.id
_entity.type
_entity.pdbx_description
1 polymer ?
#
loop_
_entity_poly.entity_id
_entity_poly.type
_entity_poly.pdbx_seq_one_letter_code
_entity_poly.pdbx_strand_id
1 'polypeptide(L)'
;MKKRHVCLFVAFFLSVIFMAPVVQAVYELKKNNAVQSFDILTDAVVTPFNRATRLHGLAVKQSAYADSICAEIPGLSDTSVDNSHVLQMIDDAQLLCSEMKKTFCNINRHISIDSASNAVKSIDSFSRLLGRLQQTALPERVFPADTLLNGLKFIAAGLVKDFVQPGVFDASLLIIKNLKYILWNDKYLRPFEKEMENNSFFANTLRPCMQYSYYVLFNDPGEKGIVGKNGWLFYKPDVDFLVKPYVLDKRSINVDPNDKPVSDNPILVIKTFKKQLQDAGVDLLVVIIPGKPCIYPDLVTSALKPADAGAITHSDRMIEDLNREGIETVDLFKPFSAQRAIDGQAEDSMYMRKDTHWKARAVMLAAHLVAERIKNYPWYCRGKTEYAIDTVDVDRMGDVAVMTTLPTFKIHDLSLSFAPEKVRCYRVNRIMRDSFGNETGRVPYKDDFHSSQILLLGDSFSRIFQTDEPRCAGWIAHIAYGLSQPIASIVNDGGASTLVRQSLAHRANLLKGKKLVVWEIVERDFRFGSEGWKDVPLQVTKN
;
A
#
# COMPACT_ATOMS: atom_id res chain seq x y z
N MET A 1 21.16 -32.86 -34.30
CA MET A 1 20.96 -33.57 -33.01
C MET A 1 20.23 -34.89 -33.26
N LYS A 2 20.82 -36.05 -32.90
CA LYS A 2 20.18 -37.38 -33.10
C LYS A 2 18.95 -37.51 -32.20
N LYS A 3 17.84 -38.09 -32.69
CA LYS A 3 16.55 -38.29 -31.97
C LYS A 3 16.73 -38.86 -30.55
N ARG A 4 17.73 -39.72 -30.32
CA ARG A 4 18.07 -40.27 -29.00
C ARG A 4 18.48 -39.21 -27.97
N HIS A 5 19.20 -38.16 -28.37
CA HIS A 5 19.58 -37.08 -27.45
C HIS A 5 18.39 -36.20 -27.10
N VAL A 6 17.44 -36.03 -28.03
CA VAL A 6 16.17 -35.32 -27.76
C VAL A 6 15.31 -36.12 -26.77
N CYS A 7 15.17 -37.43 -26.97
CA CYS A 7 14.44 -38.28 -26.03
C CYS A 7 15.06 -38.31 -24.62
N LEU A 8 16.39 -38.40 -24.53
CA LEU A 8 17.10 -38.35 -23.24
C LEU A 8 16.95 -36.99 -22.56
N PHE A 9 17.07 -35.90 -23.32
CA PHE A 9 16.86 -34.55 -22.79
C PHE A 9 15.42 -34.34 -22.30
N VAL A 10 14.42 -34.78 -23.07
CA VAL A 10 13.00 -34.69 -22.68
C VAL A 10 12.73 -35.53 -21.43
N ALA A 11 13.25 -36.75 -21.35
CA ALA A 11 13.08 -37.61 -20.17
C ALA A 11 13.74 -36.99 -18.92
N PHE A 12 14.94 -36.42 -19.07
CA PHE A 12 15.63 -35.70 -17.99
C PHE A 12 14.89 -34.43 -17.58
N PHE A 13 14.42 -33.65 -18.54
CA PHE A 13 13.69 -32.41 -18.27
C PHE A 13 12.36 -32.69 -17.54
N LEU A 14 11.61 -33.70 -18.00
CA LEU A 14 10.39 -34.14 -17.32
C LEU A 14 10.69 -34.68 -15.93
N SER A 15 11.76 -35.46 -15.75
CA SER A 15 12.12 -35.95 -14.41
C SER A 15 12.43 -34.81 -13.46
N VAL A 16 13.16 -33.78 -13.87
CA VAL A 16 13.42 -32.58 -13.06
C VAL A 16 12.13 -31.84 -12.70
N ILE A 17 11.22 -31.64 -13.67
CA ILE A 17 9.93 -30.97 -13.43
C ILE A 17 9.07 -31.72 -12.41
N PHE A 18 8.97 -33.04 -12.53
CA PHE A 18 8.16 -33.85 -11.62
C PHE A 18 8.84 -34.13 -10.27
N MET A 19 10.17 -34.05 -10.20
CA MET A 19 10.90 -34.34 -8.96
C MET A 19 10.73 -33.22 -7.93
N ALA A 20 10.73 -31.94 -8.34
CA ALA A 20 10.65 -30.84 -7.39
C ALA A 20 9.33 -30.83 -6.56
N PRO A 21 8.13 -31.00 -7.15
CA PRO A 21 6.88 -31.11 -6.38
C PRO A 21 6.85 -32.35 -5.48
N VAL A 22 7.38 -33.48 -5.94
CA VAL A 22 7.40 -34.73 -5.17
C VAL A 22 8.33 -34.61 -3.96
N VAL A 23 9.53 -34.07 -4.15
CA VAL A 23 10.49 -33.85 -3.06
C VAL A 23 9.94 -32.84 -2.04
N GLN A 24 9.30 -31.77 -2.51
CA GLN A 24 8.62 -30.80 -1.65
C GLN A 24 7.52 -31.47 -0.81
N ALA A 25 6.63 -32.24 -1.44
CA ALA A 25 5.56 -32.94 -0.73
C ALA A 25 6.10 -33.94 0.31
N VAL A 26 7.15 -34.70 -0.03
CA VAL A 26 7.81 -35.61 0.93
C VAL A 26 8.42 -34.84 2.11
N TYR A 27 9.05 -33.69 1.85
CA TYR A 27 9.63 -32.83 2.90
C TYR A 27 8.55 -32.24 3.83
N GLU A 28 7.44 -31.76 3.27
CA GLU A 28 6.30 -31.21 4.03
C GLU A 28 5.65 -32.28 4.91
N LEU A 29 5.39 -33.46 4.35
CA LEU A 29 4.83 -34.60 5.10
C LEU A 29 5.77 -35.04 6.24
N LYS A 30 7.09 -35.08 6.01
CA LYS A 30 8.06 -35.40 7.07
C LYS A 30 8.08 -34.38 8.21
N LYS A 31 7.69 -33.13 7.96
CA LYS A 31 7.60 -32.06 8.97
C LYS A 31 6.21 -31.90 9.58
N ASN A 32 5.26 -32.79 9.27
CA ASN A 32 3.85 -32.67 9.65
C ASN A 32 3.20 -31.36 9.15
N ASN A 33 3.67 -30.83 8.01
CA ASN A 33 3.08 -29.67 7.36
C ASN A 33 2.07 -30.13 6.30
N ALA A 34 1.06 -29.30 6.03
CA ALA A 34 0.16 -29.50 4.90
C ALA A 34 0.95 -29.41 3.58
N VAL A 35 0.54 -30.22 2.59
CA VAL A 35 1.20 -30.24 1.28
C VAL A 35 0.69 -29.09 0.43
N GLN A 36 1.55 -28.12 0.16
CA GLN A 36 1.16 -26.82 -0.41
C GLN A 36 0.55 -26.94 -1.81
N SER A 37 0.97 -27.92 -2.62
CA SER A 37 0.40 -28.13 -3.96
C SER A 37 -1.09 -28.48 -3.94
N PHE A 38 -1.62 -28.97 -2.81
CA PHE A 38 -3.05 -29.24 -2.65
C PHE A 38 -3.84 -28.04 -2.15
N ASP A 39 -3.21 -26.93 -1.80
CA ASP A 39 -3.91 -25.70 -1.39
C ASP A 39 -4.85 -25.19 -2.49
N ILE A 40 -4.50 -25.40 -3.76
CA ILE A 40 -5.39 -25.07 -4.88
C ILE A 40 -6.73 -25.83 -4.82
N LEU A 41 -6.73 -27.05 -4.30
CA LEU A 41 -7.95 -27.83 -4.07
C LEU A 41 -8.68 -27.31 -2.84
N THR A 42 -7.95 -26.96 -1.78
CA THR A 42 -8.51 -26.29 -0.60
C THR A 42 -9.25 -25.01 -1.01
N ASP A 43 -8.65 -24.17 -1.85
CA ASP A 43 -9.25 -22.93 -2.34
C ASP A 43 -10.40 -23.13 -3.32
N ALA A 44 -10.42 -24.25 -4.05
CA ALA A 44 -11.51 -24.59 -4.96
C ALA A 44 -12.73 -25.17 -4.24
N VAL A 45 -12.52 -25.89 -3.12
CA VAL A 45 -13.57 -26.73 -2.49
C VAL A 45 -13.81 -26.34 -1.04
N VAL A 46 -12.79 -26.45 -0.20
CA VAL A 46 -12.90 -26.33 1.26
C VAL A 46 -13.18 -24.88 1.65
N THR A 47 -12.42 -23.93 1.11
CA THR A 47 -12.57 -22.50 1.42
C THR A 47 -13.96 -22.00 1.01
N PRO A 48 -14.47 -22.26 -0.22
CA PRO A 48 -15.83 -21.87 -0.59
C PRO A 48 -16.93 -22.56 0.23
N PHE A 49 -16.75 -23.82 0.60
CA PHE A 49 -17.70 -24.55 1.45
C PHE A 49 -17.78 -23.94 2.86
N ASN A 50 -16.63 -23.70 3.48
CA ASN A 50 -16.54 -23.06 4.80
C ASN A 50 -17.09 -21.63 4.75
N ARG A 51 -16.80 -20.90 3.67
CA ARG A 51 -17.34 -19.55 3.42
C ARG A 51 -18.86 -19.56 3.33
N ALA A 52 -19.44 -20.46 2.53
CA ALA A 52 -20.90 -20.57 2.39
C ALA A 52 -21.57 -20.96 3.72
N THR A 53 -20.99 -21.92 4.45
CA THR A 53 -21.44 -22.30 5.79
C THR A 53 -21.38 -21.14 6.77
N ARG A 54 -20.30 -20.37 6.76
CA ARG A 54 -20.15 -19.18 7.60
C ARG A 54 -21.15 -18.09 7.25
N LEU A 55 -21.35 -17.81 5.95
CA LEU A 55 -22.34 -16.83 5.49
C LEU A 55 -23.76 -17.22 5.91
N HIS A 56 -24.12 -18.50 5.80
CA HIS A 56 -25.40 -19.00 6.30
C HIS A 56 -25.54 -18.79 7.82
N GLY A 57 -24.52 -19.19 8.60
CA GLY A 57 -24.53 -19.01 10.06
C GLY A 57 -24.65 -17.54 10.48
N LEU A 58 -23.96 -16.63 9.77
CA LEU A 58 -24.08 -15.19 10.01
C LEU A 58 -25.46 -14.66 9.63
N ALA A 59 -26.04 -15.11 8.51
CA ALA A 59 -27.38 -14.70 8.08
C ALA A 59 -28.47 -15.16 9.06
N VAL A 60 -28.37 -16.38 9.60
CA VAL A 60 -29.28 -16.89 10.63
C VAL A 60 -29.17 -16.07 11.91
N LYS A 61 -27.94 -15.76 12.36
CA LYS A 61 -27.73 -14.85 13.51
C LYS A 61 -28.32 -13.47 13.25
N GLN A 62 -28.12 -12.93 12.06
CA GLN A 62 -28.64 -11.62 11.66
C GLN A 62 -30.17 -11.58 11.71
N SER A 63 -30.83 -12.66 11.26
CA SER A 63 -32.29 -12.82 11.37
C SER A 63 -32.76 -12.89 12.81
N ALA A 64 -32.06 -13.64 13.67
CA ALA A 64 -32.40 -13.71 15.09
C ALA A 64 -32.30 -12.33 15.77
N TYR A 65 -31.24 -11.56 15.50
CA TYR A 65 -31.12 -10.18 15.98
C TYR A 65 -32.25 -9.29 15.43
N ALA A 66 -32.61 -9.42 14.15
CA ALA A 66 -33.72 -8.67 13.58
C ALA A 66 -35.05 -8.98 14.31
N ASP A 67 -35.30 -10.25 14.63
CA ASP A 67 -36.50 -10.67 15.34
C ASP A 67 -36.52 -10.15 16.78
N SER A 68 -35.39 -10.22 17.50
CA SER A 68 -35.27 -9.70 18.86
C SER A 68 -35.43 -8.16 18.92
N ILE A 69 -34.78 -7.43 17.99
CA ILE A 69 -34.94 -5.97 17.86
C ILE A 69 -36.42 -5.61 17.59
N CYS A 70 -37.10 -6.37 16.73
CA CYS A 70 -38.52 -6.15 16.44
C CYS A 70 -39.45 -6.48 17.62
N ALA A 71 -39.04 -7.35 18.55
CA ALA A 71 -39.83 -7.71 19.72
C ALA A 71 -39.69 -6.67 20.85
N GLU A 72 -38.49 -6.10 21.03
CA GLU A 72 -38.21 -5.17 22.13
C GLU A 72 -38.62 -3.72 21.83
N ILE A 73 -38.47 -3.26 20.57
CA ILE A 73 -38.73 -1.84 20.21
C ILE A 73 -40.19 -1.39 20.41
N PRO A 74 -41.23 -2.17 20.04
CA PRO A 74 -42.62 -1.79 20.29
C PRO A 74 -43.01 -1.66 21.78
N GLY A 75 -42.21 -2.21 22.70
CA GLY A 75 -42.45 -2.19 24.15
C GLY A 75 -41.84 -1.00 24.90
N LEU A 76 -41.11 -0.10 24.22
CA LEU A 76 -40.41 1.03 24.83
C LEU A 76 -41.33 2.22 25.19
N SER A 77 -42.65 2.00 25.29
CA SER A 77 -43.65 3.05 25.41
C SER A 77 -43.83 3.65 26.81
N ASP A 78 -43.03 3.28 27.81
CA ASP A 78 -43.13 3.87 29.14
C ASP A 78 -41.76 4.17 29.78
N THR A 79 -41.69 5.37 30.33
CA THR A 79 -40.55 6.01 30.99
C THR A 79 -39.76 5.08 31.94
N SER A 80 -38.42 5.15 31.84
CA SER A 80 -37.37 4.63 32.76
C SER A 80 -36.61 3.33 32.42
N VAL A 81 -36.83 2.70 31.26
CA VAL A 81 -36.03 1.53 30.86
C VAL A 81 -34.69 1.97 30.24
N ASP A 82 -33.59 1.38 30.71
CA ASP A 82 -32.25 1.53 30.17
C ASP A 82 -32.20 1.03 28.71
N ASN A 83 -32.22 1.97 27.75
CA ASN A 83 -32.14 1.68 26.31
C ASN A 83 -30.78 1.07 25.89
N SER A 84 -29.83 0.90 26.82
CA SER A 84 -28.51 0.32 26.57
C SER A 84 -28.58 -1.07 25.94
N HIS A 85 -29.54 -1.91 26.33
CA HIS A 85 -29.67 -3.26 25.82
C HIS A 85 -30.02 -3.30 24.33
N VAL A 86 -31.02 -2.53 23.91
CA VAL A 86 -31.45 -2.45 22.50
C VAL A 86 -30.38 -1.80 21.63
N LEU A 87 -29.70 -0.77 22.15
CA LEU A 87 -28.57 -0.14 21.46
C LEU A 87 -27.40 -1.12 21.28
N GLN A 88 -27.09 -1.92 22.30
CA GLN A 88 -26.08 -2.98 22.20
C GLN A 88 -26.45 -4.03 21.14
N MET A 89 -27.72 -4.45 21.08
CA MET A 89 -28.18 -5.39 20.06
C MET A 89 -28.08 -4.82 18.64
N ILE A 90 -28.34 -3.51 18.47
CA ILE A 90 -28.17 -2.83 17.19
C ILE A 90 -26.68 -2.79 16.80
N ASP A 91 -25.79 -2.47 17.74
CA ASP A 91 -24.35 -2.42 17.50
C ASP A 91 -23.79 -3.81 17.14
N ASP A 92 -24.20 -4.86 17.87
CA ASP A 92 -23.85 -6.26 17.55
C ASP A 92 -24.32 -6.65 16.14
N ALA A 93 -25.54 -6.24 15.77
CA ALA A 93 -26.10 -6.47 14.44
C ALA A 93 -25.35 -5.70 13.33
N GLN A 94 -24.84 -4.50 13.62
CA GLN A 94 -23.98 -3.75 12.69
C GLN A 94 -22.61 -4.42 12.51
N LEU A 95 -22.04 -4.98 13.58
CA LEU A 95 -20.80 -5.74 13.53
C LEU A 95 -20.95 -7.00 12.65
N LEU A 96 -22.07 -7.72 12.81
CA LEU A 96 -22.39 -8.87 11.97
C LEU A 96 -22.52 -8.50 10.48
N CYS A 97 -23.13 -7.36 10.15
CA CYS A 97 -23.18 -6.86 8.76
C CYS A 97 -21.78 -6.65 8.18
N SER A 98 -20.88 -6.07 8.97
CA SER A 98 -19.48 -5.84 8.56
C SER A 98 -18.73 -7.16 8.34
N GLU A 99 -18.94 -8.14 9.23
CA GLU A 99 -18.36 -9.48 9.10
C GLU A 99 -18.92 -10.25 7.89
N MET A 100 -20.22 -10.18 7.65
CA MET A 100 -20.88 -10.79 6.48
C MET A 100 -20.32 -10.20 5.19
N LYS A 101 -20.20 -8.87 5.11
CA LYS A 101 -19.64 -8.18 3.95
C LYS A 101 -18.20 -8.62 3.67
N LYS A 102 -17.36 -8.67 4.71
CA LYS A 102 -15.97 -9.16 4.60
C LYS A 102 -15.91 -10.62 4.12
N THR A 103 -16.73 -11.49 4.71
CA THR A 103 -16.80 -12.92 4.36
C THR A 103 -17.31 -13.11 2.93
N PHE A 104 -18.25 -12.28 2.48
CA PHE A 104 -18.76 -12.32 1.12
C PHE A 104 -17.72 -11.83 0.11
N CYS A 105 -17.03 -10.72 0.36
CA CYS A 105 -16.07 -10.17 -0.59
C CYS A 105 -14.83 -11.07 -0.77
N ASN A 106 -14.38 -11.79 0.25
CA ASN A 106 -13.23 -12.68 0.15
C ASN A 106 -13.67 -14.07 -0.33
N ILE A 107 -13.32 -14.47 -1.56
CA ILE A 107 -13.69 -15.79 -2.10
C ILE A 107 -12.76 -16.87 -1.56
N ASN A 108 -11.46 -16.63 -1.72
CA ASN A 108 -10.38 -17.54 -1.37
C ASN A 108 -9.17 -16.72 -0.89
N ARG A 109 -8.03 -17.39 -0.69
CA ARG A 109 -6.82 -16.76 -0.14
C ARG A 109 -6.30 -15.54 -0.93
N HIS A 110 -6.49 -15.50 -2.26
CA HIS A 110 -5.90 -14.48 -3.15
C HIS A 110 -6.94 -13.62 -3.90
N ILE A 111 -8.22 -14.03 -3.94
CA ILE A 111 -9.27 -13.33 -4.69
C ILE A 111 -10.30 -12.70 -3.76
N SER A 112 -10.49 -11.39 -3.95
CA SER A 112 -11.64 -10.63 -3.45
C SER A 112 -12.49 -10.08 -4.61
N ILE A 113 -13.81 -10.02 -4.44
CA ILE A 113 -14.76 -9.47 -5.41
C ILE A 113 -15.20 -8.08 -4.98
N ASP A 114 -15.47 -7.25 -5.99
CA ASP A 114 -16.08 -5.92 -5.84
C ASP A 114 -17.44 -5.94 -5.10
N SER A 115 -17.68 -4.87 -4.36
CA SER A 115 -18.82 -4.66 -3.46
C SER A 115 -20.17 -4.42 -4.17
N ALA A 116 -20.21 -4.46 -5.50
CA ALA A 116 -21.38 -4.13 -6.30
C ALA A 116 -22.45 -5.24 -6.40
N SER A 117 -22.24 -6.39 -5.76
CA SER A 117 -23.18 -7.52 -5.81
C SER A 117 -24.51 -7.18 -5.12
N ASN A 118 -25.61 -7.79 -5.58
CA ASN A 118 -26.92 -7.60 -4.95
C ASN A 118 -26.91 -8.04 -3.47
N ALA A 119 -26.14 -9.06 -3.12
CA ALA A 119 -25.99 -9.51 -1.75
C ALA A 119 -25.32 -8.45 -0.86
N VAL A 120 -24.26 -7.79 -1.34
CA VAL A 120 -23.62 -6.70 -0.60
C VAL A 120 -24.54 -5.50 -0.49
N LYS A 121 -25.32 -5.18 -1.54
CA LYS A 121 -26.36 -4.14 -1.47
C LYS A 121 -27.44 -4.46 -0.42
N SER A 122 -27.84 -5.72 -0.29
CA SER A 122 -28.79 -6.15 0.75
C SER A 122 -28.20 -5.98 2.14
N ILE A 123 -26.94 -6.39 2.35
CA ILE A 123 -26.22 -6.20 3.63
C ILE A 123 -26.08 -4.70 3.97
N ASP A 124 -25.68 -3.86 3.01
CA ASP A 124 -25.55 -2.42 3.19
C ASP A 124 -26.91 -1.74 3.43
N SER A 125 -27.99 -2.28 2.85
CA SER A 125 -29.36 -1.80 3.12
C SER A 125 -29.81 -2.16 4.53
N PHE A 126 -29.51 -3.37 5.00
CA PHE A 126 -29.77 -3.80 6.37
C PHE A 126 -29.02 -2.91 7.38
N SER A 127 -27.71 -2.71 7.17
CA SER A 127 -26.88 -1.84 8.01
C SER A 127 -27.40 -0.39 8.06
N ARG A 128 -27.86 0.15 6.93
CA ARG A 128 -28.49 1.48 6.90
C ARG A 128 -29.80 1.55 7.70
N LEU A 129 -30.62 0.50 7.69
CA LEU A 129 -31.83 0.44 8.50
C LEU A 129 -31.51 0.38 10.00
N LEU A 130 -30.50 -0.39 10.40
CA LEU A 130 -30.00 -0.41 11.78
C LEU A 130 -29.51 0.97 12.22
N GLY A 131 -28.70 1.65 11.40
CA GLY A 131 -28.21 2.99 11.71
C GLY A 131 -29.33 4.02 11.83
N ARG A 132 -30.41 3.88 11.03
CA ARG A 132 -31.62 4.70 11.21
C ARG A 132 -32.33 4.40 12.52
N LEU A 133 -32.51 3.13 12.88
CA LEU A 133 -33.13 2.73 14.15
C LEU A 133 -32.35 3.20 15.37
N GLN A 134 -31.01 3.18 15.30
CA GLN A 134 -30.15 3.73 16.35
C GLN A 134 -30.39 5.23 16.56
N GLN A 135 -30.63 5.97 15.47
CA GLN A 135 -30.98 7.39 15.54
C GLN A 135 -32.41 7.62 16.06
N THR A 136 -33.34 6.69 15.81
CA THR A 136 -34.72 6.77 16.31
C THR A 136 -34.87 6.38 17.78
N ALA A 137 -33.99 5.53 18.30
CA ALA A 137 -33.94 5.15 19.71
C ALA A 137 -33.44 6.29 20.64
N LEU A 138 -33.09 7.44 20.06
CA LEU A 138 -32.80 8.69 20.76
C LEU A 138 -34.10 9.50 20.94
N PRO A 139 -34.35 10.10 22.12
CA PRO A 139 -35.68 10.55 22.59
C PRO A 139 -36.36 11.71 21.83
N GLU A 140 -35.83 12.18 20.69
CA GLU A 140 -36.28 13.44 20.07
C GLU A 140 -36.94 13.33 18.69
N ARG A 141 -37.18 12.14 18.11
CA ARG A 141 -37.78 12.04 16.76
C ARG A 141 -38.83 10.93 16.59
N VAL A 142 -40.03 11.33 16.16
CA VAL A 142 -41.13 10.45 15.75
C VAL A 142 -40.93 10.03 14.29
N PHE A 143 -40.34 8.85 14.06
CA PHE A 143 -40.39 8.17 12.75
C PHE A 143 -41.28 6.92 12.86
N PRO A 144 -41.89 6.45 11.74
CA PRO A 144 -42.70 5.24 11.76
C PRO A 144 -41.81 4.00 11.94
N ALA A 145 -41.61 3.60 13.20
CA ALA A 145 -40.79 2.45 13.60
C ALA A 145 -41.21 1.17 12.88
N ASP A 146 -42.52 0.95 12.69
CA ASP A 146 -43.06 -0.24 12.03
C ASP A 146 -42.55 -0.45 10.60
N THR A 147 -42.33 0.64 9.84
CA THR A 147 -41.81 0.53 8.47
C THR A 147 -40.35 0.08 8.45
N LEU A 148 -39.56 0.58 9.41
CA LEU A 148 -38.14 0.20 9.55
C LEU A 148 -38.01 -1.25 10.05
N LEU A 149 -38.82 -1.65 11.03
CA LEU A 149 -38.84 -3.01 11.59
C LEU A 149 -39.27 -4.05 10.54
N ASN A 150 -40.32 -3.76 9.76
CA ASN A 150 -40.75 -4.62 8.65
C ASN A 150 -39.66 -4.73 7.57
N GLY A 151 -38.97 -3.62 7.27
CA GLY A 151 -37.83 -3.60 6.36
C GLY A 151 -36.67 -4.48 6.83
N LEU A 152 -36.33 -4.42 8.12
CA LEU A 152 -35.29 -5.27 8.72
C LEU A 152 -35.65 -6.75 8.57
N LYS A 153 -36.85 -7.17 9.00
CA LYS A 153 -37.29 -8.56 8.89
C LYS A 153 -37.27 -9.06 7.45
N PHE A 154 -37.76 -8.25 6.51
CA PHE A 154 -37.79 -8.62 5.10
C PHE A 154 -36.39 -8.85 4.54
N ILE A 155 -35.44 -7.94 4.81
CA ILE A 155 -34.07 -8.09 4.33
C ILE A 155 -33.36 -9.25 5.03
N ALA A 156 -33.56 -9.45 6.34
CA ALA A 156 -32.95 -10.56 7.07
C ALA A 156 -33.40 -11.92 6.51
N ALA A 157 -34.71 -12.09 6.28
CA ALA A 157 -35.26 -13.30 5.68
C ALA A 157 -34.72 -13.51 4.24
N GLY A 158 -34.57 -12.42 3.47
CA GLY A 158 -33.92 -12.45 2.16
C GLY A 158 -32.48 -12.95 2.23
N LEU A 159 -31.68 -12.47 3.19
CA LEU A 159 -30.29 -12.90 3.38
C LEU A 159 -30.19 -14.40 3.76
N VAL A 160 -31.08 -14.91 4.60
CA VAL A 160 -31.13 -16.35 4.94
C VAL A 160 -31.48 -17.19 3.71
N LYS A 161 -32.39 -16.70 2.86
CA LYS A 161 -32.77 -17.36 1.61
C LYS A 161 -31.64 -17.34 0.58
N ASP A 162 -30.89 -16.25 0.51
CA ASP A 162 -29.79 -16.09 -0.45
C ASP A 162 -28.54 -16.88 -0.02
N PHE A 163 -28.29 -17.01 1.29
CA PHE A 163 -27.15 -17.73 1.85
C PHE A 163 -27.56 -19.08 2.43
N VAL A 164 -27.82 -20.05 1.55
CA VAL A 164 -28.19 -21.42 1.93
C VAL A 164 -26.97 -22.21 2.43
N GLN A 165 -27.17 -23.03 3.47
CA GLN A 165 -26.15 -23.96 3.94
C GLN A 165 -25.84 -24.99 2.85
N PRO A 166 -24.58 -25.14 2.44
CA PRO A 166 -24.22 -26.14 1.43
C PRO A 166 -24.34 -27.55 2.03
N GLY A 167 -24.99 -28.45 1.30
CA GLY A 167 -25.00 -29.88 1.58
C GLY A 167 -23.71 -30.56 1.14
N VAL A 168 -23.51 -31.81 1.58
CA VAL A 168 -22.32 -32.62 1.24
C VAL A 168 -22.19 -32.84 -0.28
N PHE A 169 -23.32 -32.91 -0.99
CA PHE A 169 -23.36 -33.08 -2.45
C PHE A 169 -23.10 -31.78 -3.23
N ASP A 170 -23.23 -30.62 -2.58
CA ASP A 170 -23.00 -29.31 -3.20
C ASP A 170 -21.52 -29.00 -3.40
N ALA A 171 -20.61 -29.81 -2.83
CA ALA A 171 -19.17 -29.67 -3.01
C ALA A 171 -18.77 -29.69 -4.50
N SER A 172 -19.41 -30.54 -5.31
CA SER A 172 -19.18 -30.65 -6.76
C SER A 172 -19.57 -29.37 -7.52
N LEU A 173 -20.70 -28.77 -7.18
CA LEU A 173 -21.18 -27.51 -7.73
C LEU A 173 -20.32 -26.32 -7.28
N LEU A 174 -19.87 -26.33 -6.02
CA LEU A 174 -18.95 -25.33 -5.49
C LEU A 174 -17.60 -25.37 -6.21
N ILE A 175 -17.07 -26.56 -6.52
CA ILE A 175 -15.86 -26.71 -7.34
C ILE A 175 -16.04 -26.00 -8.67
N ILE A 176 -17.06 -26.39 -9.45
CA ILE A 176 -17.28 -25.84 -10.80
C ILE A 176 -17.45 -24.31 -10.75
N LYS A 177 -18.21 -23.80 -9.77
CA LYS A 177 -18.44 -22.36 -9.60
C LYS A 177 -17.17 -21.58 -9.24
N ASN A 178 -16.25 -22.18 -8.47
CA ASN A 178 -15.06 -21.49 -7.97
C ASN A 178 -13.81 -21.72 -8.83
N LEU A 179 -13.78 -22.75 -9.67
CA LEU A 179 -12.69 -22.99 -10.61
C LEU A 179 -12.40 -21.78 -11.51
N LYS A 180 -13.41 -21.00 -11.91
CA LYS A 180 -13.21 -19.78 -12.71
C LYS A 180 -12.41 -18.68 -12.00
N TYR A 181 -12.34 -18.69 -10.67
CA TYR A 181 -11.55 -17.73 -9.90
C TYR A 181 -10.10 -18.19 -9.73
N ILE A 182 -9.81 -19.44 -10.06
CA ILE A 182 -8.52 -20.11 -9.86
C ILE A 182 -7.86 -20.36 -11.22
N LEU A 183 -8.52 -21.14 -12.09
CA LEU A 183 -8.03 -21.49 -13.41
C LEU A 183 -8.03 -20.26 -14.31
N TRP A 184 -6.91 -20.04 -15.00
CA TRP A 184 -6.72 -18.95 -15.97
C TRP A 184 -6.88 -17.54 -15.39
N ASN A 185 -6.86 -17.40 -14.05
CA ASN A 185 -6.95 -16.12 -13.38
C ASN A 185 -5.57 -15.71 -12.86
N ASP A 186 -4.91 -14.79 -13.56
CA ASP A 186 -3.57 -14.28 -13.21
C ASP A 186 -3.52 -13.70 -11.79
N LYS A 187 -4.62 -13.06 -11.33
CA LYS A 187 -4.74 -12.52 -9.96
C LYS A 187 -4.69 -13.60 -8.87
N TYR A 188 -4.99 -14.85 -9.21
CA TYR A 188 -4.86 -15.99 -8.29
C TYR A 188 -3.56 -16.76 -8.53
N LEU A 189 -3.27 -17.08 -9.79
CA LEU A 189 -2.14 -17.94 -10.15
C LEU A 189 -0.81 -17.28 -9.80
N ARG A 190 -0.63 -15.97 -10.03
CA ARG A 190 0.65 -15.30 -9.72
C ARG A 190 0.95 -15.27 -8.23
N PRO A 191 0.02 -14.84 -7.33
CA PRO A 191 0.28 -14.95 -5.90
C PRO A 191 0.48 -16.38 -5.42
N PHE A 192 -0.28 -17.35 -5.97
CA PHE A 192 -0.16 -18.76 -5.63
C PHE A 192 1.21 -19.34 -6.03
N GLU A 193 1.64 -19.12 -7.27
CA GLU A 193 2.97 -19.50 -7.76
C GLU A 193 4.07 -18.89 -6.90
N LYS A 194 3.97 -17.60 -6.61
CA LYS A 194 4.94 -16.89 -5.77
C LYS A 194 5.00 -17.47 -4.37
N GLU A 195 3.87 -17.87 -3.80
CA GLU A 195 3.83 -18.52 -2.50
C GLU A 195 4.46 -19.91 -2.52
N MET A 196 4.20 -20.70 -3.57
CA MET A 196 4.88 -21.98 -3.79
C MET A 196 6.40 -21.79 -3.92
N GLU A 197 6.82 -20.77 -4.65
CA GLU A 197 8.23 -20.46 -4.87
C GLU A 197 8.95 -20.02 -3.59
N ASN A 198 8.25 -19.29 -2.72
CA ASN A 198 8.78 -18.79 -1.45
C ASN A 198 8.87 -19.87 -0.37
N ASN A 199 7.98 -20.86 -0.40
CA ASN A 199 7.95 -21.96 0.57
C ASN A 199 8.68 -23.22 0.10
N SER A 200 9.09 -23.26 -1.18
CA SER A 200 9.82 -24.38 -1.74
C SER A 200 11.18 -24.56 -1.05
N PHE A 201 11.36 -25.72 -0.42
CA PHE A 201 12.64 -26.14 0.15
C PHE A 201 13.72 -26.20 -0.91
N PHE A 202 13.39 -26.73 -2.09
CA PHE A 202 14.32 -26.82 -3.21
C PHE A 202 14.77 -25.44 -3.68
N ALA A 203 13.81 -24.52 -3.88
CA ALA A 203 14.12 -23.16 -4.28
C ALA A 203 14.94 -22.45 -3.19
N ASN A 204 14.54 -22.52 -1.92
CA ASN A 204 15.25 -21.85 -0.83
C ASN A 204 16.64 -22.43 -0.55
N THR A 205 16.90 -23.70 -0.91
CA THR A 205 18.23 -24.33 -0.74
C THR A 205 19.15 -24.03 -1.93
N LEU A 206 18.65 -24.10 -3.17
CA LEU A 206 19.49 -23.94 -4.37
C LEU A 206 19.55 -22.51 -4.89
N ARG A 207 18.48 -21.72 -4.75
CA ARG A 207 18.42 -20.34 -5.24
C ARG A 207 19.56 -19.49 -4.69
N PRO A 208 19.91 -19.51 -3.38
CA PRO A 208 21.03 -18.73 -2.88
C PRO A 208 22.37 -19.11 -3.52
N CYS A 209 22.63 -20.41 -3.71
CA CYS A 209 23.86 -20.91 -4.34
C CYS A 209 23.95 -20.51 -5.82
N MET A 210 22.84 -20.62 -6.54
CA MET A 210 22.74 -20.22 -7.93
C MET A 210 22.90 -18.71 -8.08
N GLN A 211 22.20 -17.91 -7.27
CA GLN A 211 22.32 -16.45 -7.26
C GLN A 211 23.74 -16.01 -6.94
N TYR A 212 24.39 -16.61 -5.93
CA TYR A 212 25.78 -16.33 -5.61
C TYR A 212 26.70 -16.63 -6.81
N SER A 213 26.54 -17.79 -7.44
CA SER A 213 27.34 -18.18 -8.61
C SER A 213 27.14 -17.23 -9.78
N TYR A 214 25.89 -16.84 -10.06
CA TYR A 214 25.57 -15.86 -11.10
C TYR A 214 26.16 -14.49 -10.80
N TYR A 215 26.11 -14.05 -9.55
CA TYR A 215 26.71 -12.79 -9.13
C TYR A 215 28.23 -12.82 -9.30
N VAL A 216 28.91 -13.88 -8.88
CA VAL A 216 30.37 -14.00 -9.02
C VAL A 216 30.80 -14.10 -10.48
N LEU A 217 30.06 -14.82 -11.32
CA LEU A 217 30.43 -15.05 -12.73
C LEU A 217 30.02 -13.90 -13.67
N PHE A 218 28.88 -13.27 -13.42
CA PHE A 218 28.25 -12.32 -14.35
C PHE A 218 27.98 -10.94 -13.73
N ASN A 219 28.28 -10.74 -12.44
CA ASN A 219 27.97 -9.52 -11.70
C ASN A 219 26.48 -9.17 -11.75
N ASP A 220 25.63 -10.19 -11.79
CA ASP A 220 24.17 -10.08 -11.81
C ASP A 220 23.64 -10.23 -10.36
N PRO A 221 23.06 -9.16 -9.77
CA PRO A 221 22.58 -9.16 -8.39
C PRO A 221 21.19 -9.81 -8.25
N GLY A 222 20.63 -10.37 -9.31
CA GLY A 222 19.31 -10.99 -9.34
C GLY A 222 18.20 -10.04 -9.78
N GLU A 223 16.96 -10.53 -9.74
CA GLU A 223 15.83 -9.93 -10.46
C GLU A 223 15.45 -8.50 -10.04
N LYS A 224 15.82 -8.07 -8.84
CA LYS A 224 15.40 -6.76 -8.29
C LYS A 224 16.48 -5.69 -8.34
N GLY A 225 17.73 -6.07 -8.62
CA GLY A 225 18.87 -5.17 -8.63
C GLY A 225 19.50 -5.04 -10.02
N ILE A 226 20.16 -3.92 -10.26
CA ILE A 226 21.08 -3.73 -11.38
C ILE A 226 22.40 -3.23 -10.81
N VAL A 227 23.50 -3.91 -11.10
CA VAL A 227 24.83 -3.42 -10.69
C VAL A 227 25.22 -2.25 -11.58
N GLY A 228 25.45 -1.11 -10.96
CA GLY A 228 26.03 0.07 -11.58
C GLY A 228 27.53 0.18 -11.31
N LYS A 229 28.10 1.33 -11.70
CA LYS A 229 29.52 1.62 -11.49
C LYS A 229 29.82 1.90 -10.02
N ASN A 230 31.09 1.72 -9.63
CA ASN A 230 31.63 2.16 -8.34
C ASN A 230 30.83 1.64 -7.12
N GLY A 231 30.32 0.41 -7.20
CA GLY A 231 29.56 -0.22 -6.12
C GLY A 231 28.12 0.29 -5.93
N TRP A 232 27.58 1.03 -6.91
CA TRP A 232 26.18 1.43 -6.90
C TRP A 232 25.29 0.25 -7.31
N LEU A 233 24.14 0.11 -6.65
CA LEU A 233 23.09 -0.83 -7.03
C LEU A 233 21.82 -0.04 -7.33
N PHE A 234 21.18 -0.30 -8.45
CA PHE A 234 19.93 0.34 -8.84
C PHE A 234 18.76 -0.62 -8.69
N TYR A 235 17.62 -0.09 -8.29
CA TYR A 235 16.39 -0.88 -8.25
C TYR A 235 15.87 -1.06 -9.67
N LYS A 236 15.67 -2.32 -10.08
CA LYS A 236 15.32 -2.64 -11.46
C LYS A 236 14.06 -1.89 -11.94
N PRO A 237 12.95 -1.83 -11.19
CA PRO A 237 11.77 -1.06 -11.58
C PRO A 237 12.02 0.44 -11.80
N ASP A 238 12.95 1.07 -11.07
CA ASP A 238 13.30 2.48 -11.34
C ASP A 238 13.95 2.63 -12.72
N VAL A 239 14.81 1.69 -13.11
CA VAL A 239 15.47 1.70 -14.43
C VAL A 239 14.47 1.32 -15.54
N ASP A 240 13.65 0.30 -15.30
CA ASP A 240 12.60 -0.14 -16.23
C ASP A 240 11.60 0.98 -16.52
N PHE A 241 11.32 1.86 -15.54
CA PHE A 241 10.46 3.02 -15.71
C PHE A 241 11.00 4.00 -16.76
N LEU A 242 12.30 4.26 -16.76
CA LEU A 242 12.95 5.21 -17.67
C LEU A 242 13.01 4.70 -19.12
N VAL A 243 13.17 3.38 -19.30
CA VAL A 243 13.29 2.79 -20.65
C VAL A 243 11.93 2.45 -21.27
N LYS A 244 10.87 2.37 -20.47
CA LYS A 244 9.51 2.14 -20.98
C LYS A 244 8.91 3.44 -21.53
N PRO A 245 7.96 3.35 -22.47
CA PRO A 245 7.21 4.52 -22.93
C PRO A 245 6.55 5.29 -21.78
N TYR A 246 6.21 6.56 -22.03
CA TYR A 246 5.47 7.38 -21.06
C TYR A 246 4.15 6.72 -20.63
N VAL A 247 3.70 6.96 -19.40
CA VAL A 247 2.54 6.27 -18.81
C VAL A 247 1.23 6.51 -19.56
N LEU A 248 1.08 7.64 -20.24
CA LEU A 248 -0.08 7.94 -21.10
C LEU A 248 0.12 7.58 -22.58
N ASP A 249 1.26 6.98 -22.95
CA ASP A 249 1.48 6.49 -24.32
C ASP A 249 0.52 5.33 -24.62
N LYS A 250 0.05 5.22 -25.87
CA LYS A 250 -0.86 4.13 -26.30
C LYS A 250 -0.25 2.74 -26.05
N ARG A 251 1.08 2.61 -26.11
CA ARG A 251 1.83 1.38 -25.82
C ARG A 251 1.81 0.99 -24.33
N SER A 252 1.35 1.90 -23.47
CA SER A 252 1.35 1.75 -22.01
C SER A 252 -0.03 1.40 -21.43
N ILE A 253 -1.06 1.31 -22.28
CA ILE A 253 -2.44 1.04 -21.85
C ILE A 253 -2.54 -0.39 -21.35
N ASN A 254 -2.87 -0.54 -20.07
CA ASN A 254 -3.22 -1.83 -19.48
C ASN A 254 -4.62 -2.24 -19.95
N VAL A 255 -4.75 -3.47 -20.45
CA VAL A 255 -6.05 -4.06 -20.84
C VAL A 255 -6.40 -5.21 -19.92
N ASP A 256 -7.69 -5.40 -19.66
CA ASP A 256 -8.20 -6.56 -18.93
C ASP A 256 -8.16 -7.82 -19.83
N PRO A 257 -8.45 -9.02 -19.29
CA PRO A 257 -8.49 -10.26 -20.08
C PRO A 257 -9.50 -10.27 -21.25
N ASN A 258 -10.37 -9.27 -21.36
CA ASN A 258 -11.34 -9.09 -22.45
C ASN A 258 -10.97 -7.91 -23.35
N ASP A 259 -9.70 -7.48 -23.36
CA ASP A 259 -9.16 -6.36 -24.12
C ASP A 259 -9.80 -5.00 -23.80
N LYS A 260 -10.44 -4.84 -22.62
CA LYS A 260 -10.97 -3.55 -22.19
C LYS A 260 -9.89 -2.74 -21.49
N PRO A 261 -9.71 -1.44 -21.82
CA PRO A 261 -8.79 -0.59 -21.09
C PRO A 261 -9.13 -0.57 -19.59
N VAL A 262 -8.17 -0.93 -18.76
CA VAL A 262 -8.28 -0.75 -17.31
C VAL A 262 -7.97 0.72 -17.01
N SER A 263 -8.85 1.37 -16.26
CA SER A 263 -8.60 2.74 -15.80
C SER A 263 -7.45 2.76 -14.80
N ASP A 264 -6.25 2.98 -15.31
CA ASP A 264 -4.98 3.09 -14.56
C ASP A 264 -4.27 4.42 -14.89
N ASN A 265 -5.06 5.46 -15.17
CA ASN A 265 -4.56 6.77 -15.56
C ASN A 265 -4.25 7.61 -14.29
N PRO A 266 -2.98 7.86 -13.96
CA PRO A 266 -2.60 8.59 -12.76
C PRO A 266 -3.14 10.02 -12.73
N ILE A 267 -3.10 10.72 -13.86
CA ILE A 267 -3.53 12.13 -13.95
C ILE A 267 -5.03 12.27 -13.68
N LEU A 268 -5.84 11.36 -14.23
CA LEU A 268 -7.28 11.35 -13.97
C LEU A 268 -7.57 11.11 -12.48
N VAL A 269 -6.88 10.15 -11.86
CA VAL A 269 -7.08 9.82 -10.45
C VAL A 269 -6.63 10.95 -9.53
N ILE A 270 -5.50 11.60 -9.81
CA ILE A 270 -5.03 12.76 -9.04
C ILE A 270 -6.01 13.92 -9.18
N LYS A 271 -6.54 14.17 -10.39
CA LYS A 271 -7.57 15.18 -10.63
C LYS A 271 -8.85 14.91 -9.82
N THR A 272 -9.32 13.66 -9.81
CA THR A 272 -10.48 13.26 -9.00
C THR A 272 -10.21 13.46 -7.52
N PHE A 273 -9.04 13.03 -7.03
CA PHE A 273 -8.66 13.20 -5.63
C PHE A 273 -8.55 14.68 -5.22
N LYS A 274 -7.97 15.52 -6.09
CA LYS A 274 -7.94 16.97 -5.90
C LYS A 274 -9.35 17.53 -5.71
N LYS A 275 -10.30 17.16 -6.57
CA LYS A 275 -11.69 17.61 -6.48
C LYS A 275 -12.32 17.20 -5.14
N GLN A 276 -12.12 15.96 -4.71
CA GLN A 276 -12.63 15.46 -3.43
C GLN A 276 -12.07 16.23 -2.22
N LEU A 277 -10.79 16.60 -2.25
CA LEU A 277 -10.18 17.43 -1.22
C LEU A 277 -10.70 18.88 -1.25
N GLN A 278 -10.89 19.45 -2.44
CA GLN A 278 -11.48 20.78 -2.61
C GLN A 278 -12.92 20.84 -2.08
N ASP A 279 -13.72 19.79 -2.30
CA ASP A 279 -15.07 19.66 -1.73
C ASP A 279 -15.06 19.63 -0.18
N ALA A 280 -13.91 19.28 0.41
CA ALA A 280 -13.64 19.33 1.86
C ALA A 280 -12.95 20.64 2.32
N GLY A 281 -12.69 21.59 1.42
CA GLY A 281 -11.98 22.84 1.73
C GLY A 281 -10.49 22.67 1.98
N VAL A 282 -9.87 21.63 1.39
CA VAL A 282 -8.46 21.27 1.55
C VAL A 282 -7.75 21.33 0.19
N ASP A 283 -6.61 22.02 0.13
CA ASP A 283 -5.77 22.09 -1.07
C ASP A 283 -4.95 20.80 -1.26
N LEU A 284 -4.54 20.52 -2.50
CA LEU A 284 -3.63 19.41 -2.82
C LEU A 284 -2.34 19.95 -3.44
N LEU A 285 -1.21 19.58 -2.85
CA LEU A 285 0.14 19.78 -3.40
C LEU A 285 0.78 18.42 -3.69
N VAL A 286 1.09 18.15 -4.95
CA VAL A 286 1.76 16.90 -5.36
C VAL A 286 3.27 17.10 -5.38
N VAL A 287 4.02 16.18 -4.78
CA VAL A 287 5.49 16.20 -4.74
C VAL A 287 5.99 14.97 -5.44
N ILE A 288 6.71 15.16 -6.55
CA ILE A 288 7.24 14.04 -7.34
C ILE A 288 8.70 13.82 -6.95
N ILE A 289 9.01 12.66 -6.39
CA ILE A 289 10.39 12.27 -6.08
C ILE A 289 11.03 11.63 -7.32
N PRO A 290 12.13 12.18 -7.87
CA PRO A 290 12.85 11.55 -8.95
C PRO A 290 13.47 10.21 -8.49
N GLY A 291 13.51 9.21 -9.36
CA GLY A 291 14.17 7.95 -9.09
C GLY A 291 15.69 8.12 -9.10
N LYS A 292 16.40 7.30 -8.31
CA LYS A 292 17.87 7.30 -8.32
C LYS A 292 18.52 7.19 -9.72
N PRO A 293 18.05 6.32 -10.64
CA PRO A 293 18.68 6.21 -11.96
C PRO A 293 18.43 7.41 -12.87
N CYS A 294 17.38 8.22 -12.65
CA CYS A 294 17.20 9.43 -13.44
C CYS A 294 18.17 10.54 -13.00
N ILE A 295 18.51 10.58 -11.71
CA ILE A 295 19.52 11.49 -11.18
C ILE A 295 20.91 10.99 -11.57
N TYR A 296 21.19 9.67 -11.52
CA TYR A 296 22.52 9.08 -11.79
C TYR A 296 22.59 8.14 -13.02
N PRO A 297 22.19 8.55 -14.24
CA PRO A 297 22.12 7.64 -15.40
C PRO A 297 23.48 7.09 -15.85
N ASP A 298 24.55 7.87 -15.77
CA ASP A 298 25.93 7.49 -16.11
C ASP A 298 26.54 6.47 -15.14
N LEU A 299 25.96 6.33 -13.94
CA LEU A 299 26.31 5.28 -12.98
C LEU A 299 25.53 3.98 -13.26
N VAL A 300 24.39 4.05 -13.97
CA VAL A 300 23.69 2.88 -14.50
C VAL A 300 24.44 2.29 -15.69
N THR A 301 24.84 3.13 -16.66
CA THR A 301 25.55 2.70 -17.86
C THR A 301 26.52 3.77 -18.38
N SER A 302 27.64 3.36 -18.98
CA SER A 302 28.58 4.28 -19.65
C SER A 302 28.06 4.92 -20.92
N ALA A 303 26.95 4.44 -21.47
CA ALA A 303 26.33 5.02 -22.65
C ALA A 303 25.64 6.36 -22.37
N LEU A 304 25.29 6.63 -21.10
CA LEU A 304 24.61 7.85 -20.68
C LEU A 304 25.57 8.78 -19.94
N LYS A 305 25.30 10.07 -20.05
CA LYS A 305 25.95 11.17 -19.32
C LYS A 305 24.93 11.82 -18.37
N PRO A 306 25.38 12.56 -17.33
CA PRO A 306 24.47 13.32 -16.48
C PRO A 306 23.53 14.26 -17.25
N ALA A 307 24.02 14.86 -18.35
CA ALA A 307 23.23 15.76 -19.20
C ALA A 307 22.06 15.06 -19.93
N ASP A 308 22.11 13.73 -20.10
CA ASP A 308 21.06 12.98 -20.77
C ASP A 308 19.84 12.72 -19.86
N ALA A 309 19.93 13.03 -18.56
CA ALA A 309 18.89 12.80 -17.56
C ALA A 309 17.53 13.40 -17.97
N GLY A 310 17.53 14.63 -18.50
CA GLY A 310 16.31 15.32 -18.94
C GLY A 310 15.62 14.65 -20.15
N ALA A 311 16.37 13.92 -20.97
CA ALA A 311 15.81 13.23 -22.15
C ALA A 311 15.18 11.88 -21.82
N ILE A 312 15.57 11.26 -20.69
CA ILE A 312 15.12 9.92 -20.28
C ILE A 312 14.09 9.95 -19.15
N THR A 313 14.03 11.03 -18.37
CA THR A 313 13.06 11.15 -17.28
C THR A 313 11.66 11.40 -17.84
N HIS A 314 10.66 10.86 -17.15
CA HIS A 314 9.24 11.17 -17.38
C HIS A 314 8.72 12.27 -16.45
N SER A 315 9.52 12.71 -15.47
CA SER A 315 9.10 13.63 -14.41
C SER A 315 8.68 14.99 -14.97
N ASP A 316 9.46 15.60 -15.86
CA ASP A 316 9.13 16.91 -16.45
C ASP A 316 7.79 16.86 -17.20
N ARG A 317 7.60 15.84 -18.05
CA ARG A 317 6.34 15.64 -18.79
C ARG A 317 5.15 15.41 -17.87
N MET A 318 5.33 14.63 -16.81
CA MET A 318 4.28 14.39 -15.81
C MET A 318 3.91 15.68 -15.07
N ILE A 319 4.88 16.49 -14.67
CA ILE A 319 4.67 17.79 -14.03
C ILE A 319 3.87 18.72 -14.96
N GLU A 320 4.26 18.79 -16.24
CA GLU A 320 3.54 19.59 -17.24
C GLU A 320 2.09 19.14 -17.43
N ASP A 321 1.87 17.84 -17.55
CA ASP A 321 0.52 17.27 -17.72
C ASP A 321 -0.36 17.51 -16.48
N LEU A 322 0.19 17.38 -15.26
CA LEU A 322 -0.52 17.68 -14.01
C LEU A 322 -0.85 19.17 -13.89
N ASN A 323 0.12 20.04 -14.17
CA ASN A 323 -0.06 21.50 -14.13
C ASN A 323 -1.11 21.96 -15.16
N ARG A 324 -1.18 21.32 -16.34
CA ARG A 324 -2.22 21.59 -17.36
C ARG A 324 -3.63 21.27 -16.85
N GLU A 325 -3.77 20.25 -16.02
CA GLU A 325 -5.02 19.92 -15.32
C GLU A 325 -5.25 20.79 -14.06
N GLY A 326 -4.41 21.81 -13.86
CA GLY A 326 -4.43 22.73 -12.72
C GLY A 326 -3.97 22.09 -11.42
N ILE A 327 -3.42 20.88 -11.42
CA ILE A 327 -2.90 20.23 -10.23
C ILE A 327 -1.56 20.86 -9.89
N GLU A 328 -1.42 21.27 -8.64
CA GLU A 328 -0.22 21.95 -8.19
C GLU A 328 0.89 20.94 -7.85
N THR A 329 2.11 21.22 -8.30
CA THR A 329 3.26 20.30 -8.16
C THR A 329 4.52 21.00 -7.62
N VAL A 330 5.38 20.24 -6.95
CA VAL A 330 6.78 20.63 -6.65
C VAL A 330 7.73 19.77 -7.47
N ASP A 331 8.56 20.44 -8.27
CA ASP A 331 9.65 19.82 -9.03
C ASP A 331 10.87 19.57 -8.13
N LEU A 332 11.21 18.28 -7.94
CA LEU A 332 12.45 17.89 -7.27
C LEU A 332 13.54 17.41 -8.25
N PHE A 333 13.19 17.09 -9.50
CA PHE A 333 14.14 16.60 -10.50
C PHE A 333 15.19 17.64 -10.86
N LYS A 334 14.77 18.87 -11.20
CA LYS A 334 15.72 19.93 -11.58
C LYS A 334 16.63 20.34 -10.42
N PRO A 335 16.11 20.62 -9.20
CA PRO A 335 16.97 20.92 -8.05
C PRO A 335 17.94 19.79 -7.71
N PHE A 336 17.51 18.53 -7.81
CA PHE A 336 18.39 17.40 -7.53
C PHE A 336 19.47 17.23 -8.58
N SER A 337 19.14 17.44 -9.86
CA SER A 337 20.11 17.42 -10.95
C SER A 337 21.16 18.53 -10.80
N ALA A 338 20.75 19.74 -10.36
CA ALA A 338 21.66 20.84 -10.07
C ALA A 338 22.58 20.52 -8.88
N GLN A 339 22.04 19.93 -7.80
CA GLN A 339 22.85 19.50 -6.66
C GLN A 339 23.82 18.38 -7.03
N ARG A 340 23.39 17.43 -7.85
CA ARG A 340 24.25 16.34 -8.31
C ARG A 340 25.53 16.86 -8.97
N ALA A 341 25.46 17.97 -9.73
CA ALA A 341 26.61 18.52 -10.43
C ALA A 341 27.78 18.89 -9.50
N ILE A 342 27.51 19.12 -8.20
CA ILE A 342 28.52 19.44 -7.19
C ILE A 342 28.83 18.25 -6.26
N ASP A 343 28.38 17.03 -6.55
CA ASP A 343 28.63 15.85 -5.70
C ASP A 343 30.13 15.61 -5.42
N GLY A 344 31.02 15.90 -6.39
CA GLY A 344 32.46 15.76 -6.20
C GLY A 344 33.09 16.82 -5.27
N GLN A 345 32.34 17.89 -4.95
CA GLN A 345 32.74 18.97 -4.04
C GLN A 345 31.95 18.94 -2.73
N ALA A 346 30.74 18.39 -2.77
CA ALA A 346 29.87 18.24 -1.62
C ALA A 346 30.35 17.12 -0.70
N GLU A 347 29.90 17.16 0.56
CA GLU A 347 30.25 16.14 1.55
C GLU A 347 29.63 14.77 1.22
N ASP A 348 28.48 14.74 0.52
CA ASP A 348 27.80 13.49 0.18
C ASP A 348 26.92 13.58 -1.09
N SER A 349 26.60 12.40 -1.66
CA SER A 349 25.68 12.21 -2.78
C SER A 349 24.22 12.45 -2.39
N MET A 350 23.38 12.66 -3.40
CA MET A 350 21.92 12.82 -3.20
C MET A 350 21.21 11.51 -2.80
N TYR A 351 21.74 10.35 -3.18
CA TYR A 351 21.15 9.02 -2.88
C TYR A 351 22.20 8.07 -2.31
N MET A 352 21.72 7.08 -1.54
CA MET A 352 22.54 5.99 -1.02
C MET A 352 22.93 5.04 -2.16
N ARG A 353 24.14 4.47 -2.08
CA ARG A 353 24.72 3.70 -3.19
C ARG A 353 23.96 2.41 -3.45
N LYS A 354 23.58 1.71 -2.38
CA LYS A 354 22.96 0.37 -2.42
C LYS A 354 21.49 0.36 -1.97
N ASP A 355 20.88 1.53 -1.91
CA ASP A 355 19.51 1.73 -1.44
C ASP A 355 18.72 2.56 -2.47
N THR A 356 17.40 2.40 -2.54
CA THR A 356 16.52 3.20 -3.41
C THR A 356 16.39 4.64 -2.94
N HIS A 357 16.56 4.86 -1.64
CA HIS A 357 16.24 6.12 -1.00
C HIS A 357 17.37 7.16 -1.09
N TRP A 358 16.93 8.40 -0.97
CA TRP A 358 17.78 9.57 -0.87
C TRP A 358 18.64 9.59 0.41
N LYS A 359 19.68 10.43 0.41
CA LYS A 359 20.46 10.80 1.60
C LYS A 359 19.95 12.10 2.23
N ALA A 360 20.48 12.43 3.40
CA ALA A 360 20.09 13.62 4.16
C ALA A 360 20.14 14.92 3.36
N ARG A 361 21.11 15.08 2.45
CA ARG A 361 21.21 16.25 1.57
C ARG A 361 19.97 16.45 0.68
N ALA A 362 19.51 15.37 0.06
CA ALA A 362 18.31 15.37 -0.76
C ALA A 362 17.04 15.51 0.08
N VAL A 363 16.97 14.86 1.25
CA VAL A 363 15.89 15.01 2.24
C VAL A 363 15.71 16.48 2.63
N MET A 364 16.80 17.15 3.02
CA MET A 364 16.77 18.55 3.46
C MET A 364 16.39 19.48 2.31
N LEU A 365 16.91 19.25 1.10
CA LEU A 365 16.55 20.07 -0.06
C LEU A 365 15.07 19.92 -0.41
N ALA A 366 14.54 18.69 -0.49
CA ALA A 366 13.14 18.45 -0.76
C ALA A 366 12.25 19.10 0.31
N ALA A 367 12.58 18.92 1.59
CA ALA A 367 11.86 19.52 2.69
C ALA A 367 11.88 21.06 2.65
N HIS A 368 13.03 21.66 2.31
CA HIS A 368 13.16 23.10 2.15
C HIS A 368 12.26 23.62 1.02
N LEU A 369 12.34 23.03 -0.18
CA LEU A 369 11.53 23.44 -1.34
C LEU A 369 10.03 23.34 -1.06
N VAL A 370 9.60 22.26 -0.42
CA VAL A 370 8.20 22.06 -0.04
C VAL A 370 7.77 23.02 1.06
N ALA A 371 8.62 23.27 2.07
CA ALA A 371 8.33 24.26 3.10
C ALA A 371 8.23 25.68 2.52
N GLU A 372 9.12 26.10 1.63
CA GLU A 372 9.04 27.38 0.94
C GLU A 372 7.76 27.49 0.11
N ARG A 373 7.38 26.42 -0.59
CA ARG A 373 6.10 26.43 -1.33
C ARG A 373 4.91 26.57 -0.38
N ILE A 374 4.92 25.87 0.75
CA ILE A 374 3.84 25.94 1.76
C ILE A 374 3.73 27.36 2.35
N LYS A 375 4.86 28.05 2.58
CA LYS A 375 4.87 29.42 3.10
C LYS A 375 4.15 30.42 2.20
N ASN A 376 4.03 30.11 0.91
CA ASN A 376 3.35 30.97 -0.07
C ASN A 376 1.82 30.76 -0.12
N TYR A 377 1.25 29.84 0.66
CA TYR A 377 -0.21 29.73 0.75
C TYR A 377 -0.81 30.89 1.57
N PRO A 378 -1.94 31.49 1.16
CA PRO A 378 -2.52 32.65 1.85
C PRO A 378 -2.91 32.41 3.32
N TRP A 379 -3.22 31.16 3.67
CA TRP A 379 -3.61 30.77 5.03
C TRP A 379 -2.40 30.48 5.93
N TYR A 380 -1.20 30.39 5.38
CA TYR A 380 -0.03 29.99 6.14
C TYR A 380 0.40 31.09 7.12
N CYS A 381 0.57 30.69 8.38
CA CYS A 381 1.22 31.48 9.40
C CYS A 381 2.38 30.67 9.98
N ARG A 382 3.52 31.31 10.24
CA ARG A 382 4.65 30.64 10.88
C ARG A 382 4.21 30.06 12.22
N GLY A 383 4.52 28.78 12.44
CA GLY A 383 4.20 28.12 13.70
C GLY A 383 5.07 28.63 14.85
N LYS A 384 4.68 28.25 16.07
CA LYS A 384 5.34 28.65 17.32
C LYS A 384 6.24 27.55 17.89
N THR A 385 6.30 26.39 17.23
CA THR A 385 7.12 25.29 17.71
C THR A 385 8.56 25.51 17.32
N GLU A 386 9.43 25.55 18.32
CA GLU A 386 10.86 25.67 18.12
C GLU A 386 11.48 24.28 17.99
N TYR A 387 12.33 24.13 16.97
CA TYR A 387 13.02 22.91 16.66
C TYR A 387 14.53 23.14 16.57
N ALA A 388 15.30 22.14 16.98
CA ALA A 388 16.75 22.06 16.84
C ALA A 388 17.13 20.84 15.98
N ILE A 389 18.32 20.88 15.40
CA ILE A 389 18.88 19.78 14.62
C ILE A 389 20.11 19.24 15.36
N ASP A 390 20.15 17.92 15.54
CA ASP A 390 21.33 17.20 15.99
C ASP A 390 21.89 16.36 14.83
N THR A 391 23.22 16.25 14.72
CA THR A 391 23.86 15.37 13.73
C THR A 391 23.98 13.96 14.28
N VAL A 392 23.57 12.96 13.49
CA VAL A 392 23.62 11.54 13.86
C VAL A 392 24.15 10.74 12.67
N ASP A 393 25.14 9.88 12.90
CA ASP A 393 25.62 8.92 11.89
C ASP A 393 24.95 7.56 12.11
N VAL A 394 24.55 6.90 11.02
CA VAL A 394 23.96 5.54 11.03
C VAL A 394 24.59 4.66 9.96
N ASP A 395 24.71 3.37 10.22
CA ASP A 395 25.18 2.40 9.21
C ASP A 395 23.99 1.74 8.52
N ARG A 396 23.94 1.80 7.18
CA ARG A 396 22.84 1.27 6.38
C ARG A 396 23.30 0.26 5.34
N MET A 397 22.69 -0.93 5.36
CA MET A 397 22.98 -1.97 4.36
C MET A 397 22.55 -1.54 2.95
N GLY A 398 21.39 -0.91 2.87
CA GLY A 398 20.69 -0.55 1.64
C GLY A 398 19.61 -1.57 1.25
N ASP A 399 18.40 -1.10 0.97
CA ASP A 399 17.26 -1.96 0.62
C ASP A 399 17.48 -2.76 -0.67
N VAL A 400 18.09 -2.18 -1.71
CA VAL A 400 18.42 -2.89 -2.96
C VAL A 400 19.37 -4.04 -2.66
N ALA A 401 20.42 -3.79 -1.86
CA ALA A 401 21.34 -4.84 -1.42
C ALA A 401 20.61 -5.97 -0.67
N VAL A 402 19.65 -5.65 0.20
CA VAL A 402 18.83 -6.66 0.89
C VAL A 402 17.92 -7.41 -0.09
N MET A 403 17.31 -6.72 -1.06
CA MET A 403 16.41 -7.29 -2.05
C MET A 403 17.08 -8.26 -3.03
N THR A 404 18.41 -8.19 -3.19
CA THR A 404 19.18 -9.17 -3.99
C THR A 404 19.17 -10.58 -3.39
N THR A 405 18.81 -10.72 -2.11
CA THR A 405 18.94 -11.95 -1.31
C THR A 405 20.36 -12.53 -1.21
N LEU A 406 21.35 -11.96 -1.88
CA LEU A 406 22.75 -12.35 -1.82
C LEU A 406 23.33 -12.36 -0.38
N PRO A 407 22.98 -11.39 0.51
CA PRO A 407 23.45 -11.42 1.89
C PRO A 407 22.96 -12.61 2.72
N THR A 408 21.93 -13.32 2.25
CA THR A 408 21.39 -14.51 2.92
C THR A 408 22.18 -15.77 2.61
N PHE A 409 23.05 -15.74 1.59
CA PHE A 409 23.89 -16.87 1.24
C PHE A 409 24.95 -17.15 2.31
N LYS A 410 24.87 -18.34 2.91
CA LYS A 410 25.87 -18.86 3.85
C LYS A 410 26.10 -20.34 3.57
N ILE A 411 27.33 -20.72 3.23
CA ILE A 411 27.78 -22.11 3.20
C ILE A 411 29.05 -22.20 4.04
N HIS A 412 29.00 -22.93 5.15
CA HIS A 412 30.07 -22.96 6.16
C HIS A 412 30.48 -21.53 6.55
N ASP A 413 31.76 -21.18 6.34
CA ASP A 413 32.32 -19.86 6.65
C ASP A 413 32.23 -18.87 5.47
N LEU A 414 31.79 -19.32 4.29
CA LEU A 414 31.60 -18.45 3.13
C LEU A 414 30.26 -17.73 3.24
N SER A 415 30.31 -16.41 3.44
CA SER A 415 29.15 -15.54 3.38
C SER A 415 29.43 -14.36 2.45
N LEU A 416 28.48 -14.05 1.59
CA LEU A 416 28.50 -12.82 0.81
C LEU A 416 27.78 -11.76 1.63
N SER A 417 28.39 -10.59 1.82
CA SER A 417 27.73 -9.47 2.48
C SER A 417 28.20 -8.18 1.84
N PHE A 418 27.30 -7.23 1.68
CA PHE A 418 27.67 -5.89 1.24
C PHE A 418 28.11 -5.08 2.46
N ALA A 419 29.22 -4.35 2.36
CA ALA A 419 29.66 -3.48 3.45
C ALA A 419 28.62 -2.37 3.70
N PRO A 420 28.08 -2.18 4.93
CA PRO A 420 27.16 -1.09 5.22
C PRO A 420 27.73 0.27 4.80
N GLU A 421 26.85 1.15 4.34
CA GLU A 421 27.17 2.54 4.04
C GLU A 421 26.91 3.39 5.29
N LYS A 422 27.93 4.09 5.77
CA LYS A 422 27.77 5.08 6.84
C LYS A 422 27.10 6.33 6.28
N VAL A 423 25.95 6.71 6.84
CA VAL A 423 25.13 7.83 6.39
C VAL A 423 24.99 8.84 7.52
N ARG A 424 25.36 10.09 7.25
CA ARG A 424 25.11 11.20 8.16
C ARG A 424 23.68 11.72 7.97
N CYS A 425 22.97 11.85 9.06
CA CYS A 425 21.58 12.28 9.15
C CYS A 425 21.44 13.45 10.13
N TYR A 426 20.38 14.24 9.95
CA TYR A 426 20.11 15.43 10.75
C TYR A 426 18.78 15.23 11.49
N ARG A 427 18.85 14.87 12.77
CA ARG A 427 17.66 14.58 13.57
C ARG A 427 17.05 15.87 14.09
N VAL A 428 15.76 16.05 13.81
CA VAL A 428 14.96 17.17 14.29
C VAL A 428 14.42 16.84 15.68
N ASN A 429 14.63 17.76 16.62
CA ASN A 429 14.12 17.69 17.98
C ASN A 429 13.32 18.95 18.29
N ARG A 430 12.25 18.83 19.08
CA ARG A 430 11.55 19.97 19.66
C ARG A 430 12.31 20.47 20.88
N ILE A 431 12.49 21.78 20.96
CA ILE A 431 13.07 22.44 22.14
C ILE A 431 11.98 22.59 23.21
N MET A 432 12.31 22.20 24.44
CA MET A 432 11.51 22.45 25.63
C MET A 432 12.07 23.66 26.37
N ARG A 433 11.20 24.61 26.72
CA ARG A 433 11.57 25.82 27.49
C ARG A 433 10.83 25.90 28.80
N ASP A 434 11.47 26.48 29.81
CA ASP A 434 10.82 26.88 31.06
C ASP A 434 10.01 28.19 30.88
N SER A 435 9.36 28.63 31.96
CA SER A 435 8.60 29.90 32.00
C SER A 435 9.46 31.15 31.82
N PHE A 436 10.78 31.05 31.95
CA PHE A 436 11.74 32.13 31.77
C PHE A 436 12.39 32.12 30.38
N GLY A 437 12.03 31.15 29.54
CA GLY A 437 12.53 31.00 28.17
C GLY A 437 13.87 30.25 28.07
N ASN A 438 14.39 29.65 29.14
CA ASN A 438 15.62 28.85 29.07
C ASN A 438 15.33 27.46 28.49
N GLU A 439 16.26 26.92 27.69
CA GLU A 439 16.17 25.55 27.18
C GLU A 439 16.36 24.56 28.34
N THR A 440 15.33 23.78 28.63
CA THR A 440 15.36 22.74 29.68
C THR A 440 15.65 21.35 29.12
N GLY A 441 15.50 21.17 27.81
CA GLY A 441 15.84 19.93 27.14
C GLY A 441 15.34 19.86 25.69
N ARG A 442 15.63 18.74 25.06
CA ARG A 442 15.20 18.43 23.69
C ARG A 442 14.48 17.09 23.68
N VAL A 443 13.38 17.03 22.94
CA VAL A 443 12.66 15.77 22.70
C VAL A 443 12.60 15.50 21.20
N PRO A 444 12.72 14.24 20.75
CA PRO A 444 12.60 13.93 19.33
C PRO A 444 11.29 14.46 18.74
N TYR A 445 11.34 14.93 17.50
CA TYR A 445 10.15 15.39 16.79
C TYR A 445 9.06 14.31 16.74
N LYS A 446 7.79 14.73 16.78
CA LYS A 446 6.64 13.82 16.64
C LYS A 446 5.56 14.50 15.80
N ASP A 447 4.95 13.70 14.93
CA ASP A 447 3.78 14.11 14.16
C ASP A 447 2.58 14.42 15.07
N ASP A 448 1.73 15.35 14.64
CA ASP A 448 0.54 15.76 15.39
C ASP A 448 -0.67 15.92 14.45
N PHE A 449 -1.63 14.99 14.56
CA PHE A 449 -2.85 14.99 13.76
C PHE A 449 -3.85 16.06 14.18
N HIS A 450 -3.81 16.53 15.43
CA HIS A 450 -4.81 17.47 15.96
C HIS A 450 -4.41 18.91 15.69
N SER A 451 -3.16 19.27 15.95
CA SER A 451 -2.69 20.65 15.80
C SER A 451 -2.20 20.99 14.39
N SER A 452 -1.84 19.99 13.58
CA SER A 452 -1.37 20.23 12.21
C SER A 452 -2.51 20.67 11.28
N GLN A 453 -2.23 21.71 10.49
CA GLN A 453 -3.04 22.12 9.33
C GLN A 453 -2.64 21.37 8.04
N ILE A 454 -1.57 20.57 8.08
CA ILE A 454 -0.98 19.89 6.92
C ILE A 454 -1.02 18.38 7.15
N LEU A 455 -1.55 17.64 6.18
CA LEU A 455 -1.49 16.18 6.14
C LEU A 455 -0.57 15.74 4.99
N LEU A 456 0.42 14.93 5.28
CA LEU A 456 1.33 14.38 4.29
C LEU A 456 0.97 12.92 4.00
N LEU A 457 0.80 12.58 2.73
CA LEU A 457 0.63 11.22 2.25
C LEU A 457 1.91 10.82 1.52
N GLY A 458 2.49 9.65 1.81
CA GLY A 458 3.73 9.23 1.14
C GLY A 458 4.08 7.77 1.32
N ASP A 459 5.20 7.35 0.74
CA ASP A 459 5.70 5.97 0.77
C ASP A 459 6.97 5.79 1.62
N SER A 460 7.80 4.82 1.28
CA SER A 460 9.06 4.54 1.96
C SER A 460 10.05 5.71 1.94
N PHE A 461 9.98 6.64 0.98
CA PHE A 461 10.72 7.91 1.02
C PHE A 461 10.27 8.84 2.14
N SER A 462 9.00 8.74 2.52
CA SER A 462 8.44 9.41 3.69
C SER A 462 8.72 8.68 5.00
N ARG A 463 9.01 7.38 4.94
CA ARG A 463 9.39 6.54 6.09
C ARG A 463 10.87 6.64 6.44
N ILE A 464 11.75 6.63 5.43
CA ILE A 464 13.21 6.55 5.60
C ILE A 464 13.72 7.73 6.43
N PHE A 465 14.51 7.42 7.46
CA PHE A 465 14.98 8.32 8.51
C PHE A 465 13.90 8.99 9.38
N GLN A 466 12.61 8.92 9.01
CA GLN A 466 11.50 9.44 9.80
C GLN A 466 11.16 8.50 10.96
N THR A 467 10.78 7.27 10.64
CA THR A 467 10.48 6.21 11.62
C THR A 467 11.59 5.18 11.71
N ASP A 468 12.32 5.01 10.61
CA ASP A 468 13.56 4.24 10.56
C ASP A 468 14.68 4.97 11.28
N GLU A 469 15.66 4.23 11.76
CA GLU A 469 16.89 4.79 12.33
C GLU A 469 17.51 5.86 11.40
N PRO A 470 17.86 7.06 11.91
CA PRO A 470 17.97 7.45 13.34
C PRO A 470 16.69 7.97 13.98
N ARG A 471 15.56 7.91 13.27
CA ARG A 471 14.25 8.51 13.58
C ARG A 471 14.28 10.03 13.58
N CYS A 472 13.17 10.65 13.21
CA CYS A 472 12.97 12.09 13.21
C CYS A 472 13.99 12.87 12.35
N ALA A 473 14.64 12.20 11.40
CA ALA A 473 15.58 12.78 10.44
C ALA A 473 15.07 12.68 8.99
N GLY A 474 13.82 12.23 8.80
CA GLY A 474 13.16 12.18 7.50
C GLY A 474 12.64 13.54 7.07
N TRP A 475 12.14 13.62 5.84
CA TRP A 475 11.72 14.89 5.25
C TRP A 475 10.49 15.50 5.94
N ILE A 476 9.59 14.68 6.50
CA ILE A 476 8.43 15.16 7.30
C ILE A 476 8.91 16.02 8.46
N ALA A 477 9.88 15.53 9.24
CA ALA A 477 10.45 16.27 10.37
C ALA A 477 11.15 17.56 9.90
N HIS A 478 11.83 17.53 8.74
CA HIS A 478 12.50 18.70 8.18
C HIS A 478 11.54 19.74 7.61
N ILE A 479 10.39 19.34 7.05
CA ILE A 479 9.34 20.29 6.67
C ILE A 479 8.77 20.94 7.94
N ALA A 480 8.51 20.15 8.99
CA ALA A 480 8.05 20.69 10.27
C ALA A 480 9.04 21.71 10.86
N TYR A 481 10.34 21.40 10.81
CA TYR A 481 11.42 22.33 11.14
C TYR A 481 11.31 23.63 10.32
N GLY A 482 11.23 23.52 8.99
CA GLY A 482 11.14 24.67 8.07
C GLY A 482 9.90 25.53 8.24
N LEU A 483 8.80 24.96 8.76
CA LEU A 483 7.53 25.66 9.00
C LEU A 483 7.32 26.11 10.45
N SER A 484 8.16 25.66 11.38
CA SER A 484 8.01 25.86 12.83
C SER A 484 6.67 25.34 13.39
N GLN A 485 6.07 24.33 12.75
CA GLN A 485 4.82 23.66 13.17
C GLN A 485 4.87 22.16 12.87
N PRO A 486 4.17 21.31 13.65
CA PRO A 486 4.14 19.88 13.39
C PRO A 486 3.35 19.55 12.12
N ILE A 487 3.60 18.36 11.57
CA ILE A 487 2.90 17.81 10.41
C ILE A 487 2.18 16.52 10.84
N ALA A 488 1.06 16.23 10.19
CA ALA A 488 0.39 14.93 10.29
C ALA A 488 0.80 14.09 9.08
N SER A 489 1.00 12.78 9.24
CA SER A 489 1.39 11.92 8.11
C SER A 489 0.62 10.60 8.03
N ILE A 490 0.43 10.10 6.82
CA ILE A 490 0.00 8.73 6.53
C ILE A 490 1.03 8.17 5.55
N VAL A 491 1.80 7.20 6.01
CA VAL A 491 2.89 6.60 5.24
C VAL A 491 2.60 5.12 4.98
N ASN A 492 2.75 4.67 3.74
CA ASN A 492 2.59 3.27 3.36
C ASN A 492 3.62 2.87 2.28
N ASP A 493 4.53 1.96 2.63
CA ASP A 493 5.64 1.54 1.76
C ASP A 493 5.15 0.93 0.43
N GLY A 494 5.61 1.50 -0.69
CA GLY A 494 5.20 1.12 -2.05
C GLY A 494 3.73 1.43 -2.37
N GLY A 495 3.01 2.11 -1.46
CA GLY A 495 1.58 2.33 -1.51
C GLY A 495 1.16 3.78 -1.78
N ALA A 496 2.06 4.62 -2.29
CA ALA A 496 1.79 6.05 -2.54
C ALA A 496 0.63 6.27 -3.52
N SER A 497 0.46 5.42 -4.54
CA SER A 497 -0.58 5.59 -5.57
C SER A 497 -2.01 5.40 -5.02
N THR A 498 -2.26 4.32 -4.27
CA THR A 498 -3.62 3.93 -3.85
C THR A 498 -3.78 3.71 -2.34
N LEU A 499 -2.83 3.04 -1.68
CA LEU A 499 -3.01 2.58 -0.29
C LEU A 499 -3.08 3.73 0.72
N VAL A 500 -2.31 4.80 0.53
CA VAL A 500 -2.39 6.00 1.39
C VAL A 500 -3.73 6.71 1.27
N ARG A 501 -4.31 6.79 0.06
CA ARG A 501 -5.64 7.36 -0.17
C ARG A 501 -6.74 6.49 0.41
N GLN A 502 -6.65 5.16 0.29
CA GLN A 502 -7.55 4.25 0.98
C GLN A 502 -7.46 4.45 2.50
N SER A 503 -6.26 4.54 3.04
CA SER A 503 -6.02 4.77 4.47
C SER A 503 -6.58 6.10 4.96
N LEU A 504 -6.59 7.13 4.10
CA LEU A 504 -7.25 8.41 4.36
C LEU A 504 -8.78 8.29 4.27
N ALA A 505 -9.31 7.61 3.25
CA ALA A 505 -10.75 7.43 3.08
C ALA A 505 -11.40 6.69 4.25
N HIS A 506 -10.73 5.66 4.80
CA HIS A 506 -11.19 4.95 6.00
C HIS A 506 -11.14 5.82 7.27
N ARG A 507 -10.36 6.90 7.26
CA ARG A 507 -10.16 7.82 8.39
C ARG A 507 -10.37 9.26 7.94
N ALA A 508 -11.47 9.51 7.22
CA ALA A 508 -11.75 10.81 6.61
C ALA A 508 -11.81 11.95 7.64
N ASN A 509 -12.11 11.64 8.90
CA ASN A 509 -12.05 12.56 10.03
C ASN A 509 -10.66 13.20 10.24
N LEU A 510 -9.58 12.58 9.75
CA LEU A 510 -8.23 13.17 9.79
C LEU A 510 -8.08 14.43 8.94
N LEU A 511 -8.99 14.67 7.97
CA LEU A 511 -9.05 15.92 7.21
C LEU A 511 -9.59 17.09 8.03
N LYS A 512 -10.19 16.85 9.20
CA LYS A 512 -10.72 17.91 10.06
C LYS A 512 -9.59 18.87 10.45
N GLY A 513 -9.81 20.16 10.18
CA GLY A 513 -8.86 21.23 10.48
C GLY A 513 -7.64 21.31 9.54
N LYS A 514 -7.54 20.41 8.55
CA LYS A 514 -6.48 20.48 7.54
C LYS A 514 -6.81 21.55 6.50
N LYS A 515 -5.76 22.18 5.97
CA LYS A 515 -5.79 23.16 4.88
C LYS A 515 -5.06 22.67 3.65
N LEU A 516 -4.11 21.76 3.82
CA LEU A 516 -3.32 21.20 2.73
C LEU A 516 -3.06 19.71 2.93
N VAL A 517 -3.22 18.95 1.85
CA VAL A 517 -2.65 17.63 1.69
C VAL A 517 -1.41 17.73 0.81
N VAL A 518 -0.26 17.34 1.34
CA VAL A 518 0.97 17.14 0.57
C VAL A 518 1.04 15.67 0.18
N TRP A 519 1.03 15.36 -1.10
CA TRP A 519 1.04 13.99 -1.59
C TRP A 519 2.35 13.69 -2.32
N GLU A 520 3.19 12.92 -1.66
CA GLU A 520 4.47 12.44 -2.15
C GLU A 520 4.30 11.17 -2.97
N ILE A 521 4.88 11.18 -4.16
CA ILE A 521 4.87 10.06 -5.12
C ILE A 521 6.26 9.98 -5.76
N VAL A 522 6.92 8.83 -5.64
CA VAL A 522 8.12 8.52 -6.45
C VAL A 522 7.74 8.25 -7.90
N GLU A 523 8.54 8.76 -8.85
CA GLU A 523 8.15 8.78 -10.28
C GLU A 523 7.80 7.40 -10.86
N ARG A 524 8.50 6.34 -10.43
CA ARG A 524 8.22 4.96 -10.90
C ARG A 524 6.82 4.49 -10.57
N ASP A 525 6.20 5.02 -9.50
CA ASP A 525 4.88 4.58 -9.02
C ASP A 525 3.74 5.09 -9.93
N PHE A 526 4.01 6.06 -10.81
CA PHE A 526 3.07 6.39 -11.90
C PHE A 526 2.78 5.22 -12.82
N ARG A 527 3.67 4.21 -12.86
CA ARG A 527 3.47 2.96 -13.59
C ARG A 527 3.36 1.74 -12.69
N PHE A 528 4.21 1.68 -11.66
CA PHE A 528 4.42 0.47 -10.86
C PHE A 528 3.91 0.58 -9.42
N GLY A 529 3.12 1.61 -9.11
CA GLY A 529 2.56 1.80 -7.78
C GLY A 529 1.72 0.59 -7.35
N SER A 530 1.83 0.20 -6.08
CA SER A 530 1.08 -0.96 -5.57
C SER A 530 -0.42 -0.74 -5.73
N GLU A 531 -1.14 -1.77 -6.19
CA GLU A 531 -2.56 -1.70 -6.56
C GLU A 531 -2.89 -0.79 -7.76
N GLY A 532 -1.90 -0.23 -8.45
CA GLY A 532 -2.09 0.71 -9.57
C GLY A 532 -2.73 2.03 -9.13
N TRP A 533 -3.42 2.69 -10.06
CA TRP A 533 -4.13 3.95 -9.86
C TRP A 533 -5.65 3.73 -9.81
N LYS A 534 -6.12 3.21 -8.68
CA LYS A 534 -7.56 2.98 -8.45
C LYS A 534 -8.28 4.26 -8.07
N ASP A 535 -9.54 4.38 -8.49
CA ASP A 535 -10.43 5.40 -7.94
C ASP A 535 -10.77 5.05 -6.48
N VAL A 536 -10.60 6.01 -5.58
CA VAL A 536 -10.83 5.86 -4.14
C VAL A 536 -11.72 7.00 -3.70
N PRO A 537 -13.01 6.75 -3.40
CA PRO A 537 -13.92 7.80 -2.97
C PRO A 537 -13.62 8.25 -1.54
N LEU A 538 -13.37 9.55 -1.35
CA LEU A 538 -13.38 10.19 -0.02
C LEU A 538 -14.83 10.57 0.36
N GLN A 539 -15.40 9.86 1.34
CA GLN A 539 -16.67 10.26 1.95
C GLN A 539 -16.42 11.29 3.04
N VAL A 540 -16.39 12.56 2.67
CA VAL A 540 -16.30 13.66 3.65
C VAL A 540 -17.72 14.07 4.03
N THR A 541 -18.11 13.84 5.27
CA THR A 541 -19.33 14.47 5.84
C THR A 541 -19.11 15.98 5.81
N LYS A 542 -19.90 16.70 5.01
CA LYS A 542 -19.91 18.16 5.04
C LYS A 542 -20.22 18.60 6.48
N ASN A 543 -19.29 19.32 7.09
CA ASN A 543 -19.52 19.97 8.39
C ASN A 543 -20.57 21.07 8.24
#